data_AF-A0A0Q9D296-F1
#
_entry.id   AF-A0A0Q9D296-F1
#
_cell.length_a   1.000
_cell.length_b   1.000
_cell.length_c   1.000
_cell.angle_alpha   90.00
_cell.angle_beta   90.00
_cell.angle_gamma   90.00
#
_symmetry.space_group_name_H-M   'P 1'
#
loop_
_entity.id
_entity.type
_entity.pdbx_description
1 polymer ?
#
loop_
_entity_poly.entity_id
_entity_poly.type
_entity_poly.pdbx_seq_one_letter_code
_entity_poly.pdbx_strand_id
1 'polypeptide(L)'
;MSSREKDFLSNSKEYYVQCYQAIAASLSGVNLKNFKFVDLSGVFDRYGAEDDMFLDQFHFGDKGNAVIAHAILASLTPKIEGSLRKP
;
A
#
# COMPACT_ATOMS: atom_id res chain seq x y z
N MET A 1 0.26 0.26 16.25
CA MET A 1 -1.17 0.27 15.88
C MET A 1 -1.77 1.58 16.32
N SER A 2 -2.35 2.31 15.37
CA SER A 2 -2.99 3.61 15.62
C SER A 2 -4.34 3.43 16.31
N SER A 3 -4.87 4.49 16.93
CA SER A 3 -6.19 4.48 17.56
C SER A 3 -7.31 4.21 16.54
N ARG A 4 -7.12 4.62 15.28
CA ARG A 4 -8.08 4.42 14.18
C ARG A 4 -8.21 2.94 13.77
N GLU A 5 -7.11 2.18 13.81
CA GLU A 5 -7.12 0.73 13.57
C GLU A 5 -7.82 -0.05 14.69
N LYS A 6 -8.00 0.53 15.88
CA LYS A 6 -8.67 -0.13 17.01
C LYS A 6 -10.19 0.02 16.95
N ASP A 7 -10.68 1.18 16.52
CA ASP A 7 -12.12 1.46 16.48
C ASP A 7 -12.82 0.84 15.26
N PHE A 8 -12.09 0.59 14.17
CA PHE A 8 -12.67 0.11 12.90
C PHE A 8 -12.98 -1.40 12.88
N LEU A 9 -12.58 -2.11 13.93
CA LEU A 9 -12.06 -3.46 13.75
C LEU A 9 -12.19 -4.22 15.09
N SER A 10 -13.42 -4.53 15.51
CA SER A 10 -13.63 -5.34 16.73
C SER A 10 -13.96 -6.80 16.45
N ASN A 11 -14.66 -7.12 15.35
CA ASN A 11 -14.97 -8.52 14.98
C ASN A 11 -14.37 -8.97 13.63
N SER A 12 -14.08 -8.05 12.71
CA SER A 12 -13.57 -8.37 11.36
C SER A 12 -12.11 -7.97 11.16
N LYS A 13 -11.46 -7.43 12.20
CA LYS A 13 -10.06 -6.97 12.15
C LYS A 13 -9.13 -8.08 11.78
N GLU A 14 -9.18 -9.10 12.61
CA GLU A 14 -8.31 -10.25 12.51
C GLU A 14 -8.56 -10.93 11.17
N TYR A 15 -9.82 -10.97 10.72
CA TYR A 15 -10.18 -11.46 9.39
C TYR A 15 -9.49 -10.68 8.27
N TYR A 16 -9.62 -9.36 8.20
CA TYR A 16 -8.99 -8.58 7.13
C TYR A 16 -7.46 -8.63 7.21
N VAL A 17 -6.88 -8.57 8.41
CA VAL A 17 -5.44 -8.75 8.62
C VAL A 17 -4.99 -10.10 8.08
N GLN A 18 -5.69 -11.19 8.40
CA GLN A 18 -5.40 -12.52 7.90
C GLN A 18 -5.54 -12.60 6.37
N CYS A 19 -6.57 -11.96 5.78
CA CYS A 19 -6.74 -11.90 4.34
C CYS A 19 -5.56 -11.20 3.65
N TYR A 20 -5.14 -10.03 4.14
CA TYR A 20 -3.99 -9.32 3.57
C TYR A 20 -2.69 -10.10 3.73
N GLN A 21 -2.48 -10.76 4.88
CA GLN A 21 -1.34 -11.66 5.10
C GLN A 21 -1.34 -12.84 4.12
N ALA A 22 -2.50 -13.48 3.90
CA ALA A 22 -2.63 -14.60 2.97
C ALA A 22 -2.39 -14.18 1.51
N ILE A 23 -2.87 -12.99 1.12
CA ILE A 23 -2.61 -12.40 -0.20
C ILE A 23 -1.10 -12.15 -0.36
N ALA A 24 -0.47 -11.47 0.59
CA ALA A 24 0.96 -11.15 0.54
C ALA A 24 1.82 -12.43 0.49
N ALA A 25 1.50 -13.44 1.31
CA ALA A 25 2.19 -14.73 1.30
C ALA A 25 2.05 -15.44 -0.05
N SER A 26 0.85 -15.45 -0.63
CA SER A 26 0.60 -16.09 -1.93
C SER A 26 1.31 -15.38 -3.08
N LEU A 27 1.21 -14.05 -3.15
CA LEU A 27 1.74 -13.26 -4.26
C LEU A 27 3.26 -13.05 -4.20
N SER A 28 3.85 -13.00 -3.01
CA SER A 28 5.31 -12.90 -2.85
C SER A 28 6.05 -14.14 -3.35
N GLY A 29 5.42 -15.31 -3.34
CA GLY A 29 5.97 -16.55 -3.87
C GLY A 29 5.86 -16.70 -5.39
N VAL A 30 5.11 -15.82 -6.07
CA VAL A 30 4.89 -15.91 -7.53
C VAL A 30 6.14 -15.44 -8.28
N ASN A 31 6.80 -16.37 -8.98
CA ASN A 31 7.93 -16.07 -9.85
C ASN A 31 7.52 -16.21 -11.33
N LEU A 32 7.05 -15.11 -11.92
CA LEU A 32 6.69 -15.02 -13.34
C LEU A 32 7.53 -13.94 -14.02
N LYS A 33 7.84 -14.15 -15.31
CA LYS A 33 8.51 -13.14 -16.12
C LYS A 33 7.67 -11.85 -16.13
N ASN A 34 8.33 -10.72 -15.88
CA ASN A 34 7.70 -9.38 -15.84
C ASN A 34 6.63 -9.20 -14.75
N PHE A 35 6.63 -10.04 -13.71
CA PHE A 35 5.77 -9.87 -12.55
C PHE A 35 6.60 -9.48 -11.32
N LYS A 36 6.08 -8.55 -10.54
CA LYS A 36 6.61 -8.20 -9.22
C LYS A 36 5.44 -7.84 -8.31
N PHE A 37 5.32 -8.55 -7.20
CA PHE A 37 4.43 -8.14 -6.12
C PHE A 37 5.12 -7.07 -5.26
N VAL A 38 4.36 -6.04 -4.88
CA VAL A 38 4.78 -5.00 -3.94
C VAL A 38 3.64 -4.83 -2.95
N ASP A 39 3.94 -4.99 -1.67
CA ASP A 39 2.99 -4.71 -0.60
C ASP A 39 3.06 -3.23 -0.22
N LEU A 40 1.96 -2.51 -0.45
CA LEU A 40 1.79 -1.10 -0.09
C LEU A 40 0.66 -0.90 0.95
N SER A 41 0.21 -1.97 1.60
CA SER A 41 -0.91 -1.91 2.56
C SER A 41 -0.67 -0.93 3.71
N GLY A 42 0.58 -0.79 4.16
CA GLY A 42 0.98 0.15 5.23
C GLY A 42 1.29 1.59 4.78
N VAL A 43 1.03 1.96 3.52
CA VAL A 43 1.40 3.29 3.00
C VAL A 43 0.71 4.44 3.74
N PHE A 44 -0.44 4.16 4.37
CA PHE A 44 -1.24 5.13 5.09
C PHE A 44 -1.06 5.12 6.62
N ASP A 45 -0.21 4.24 7.18
CA ASP A 45 -0.10 4.01 8.64
C ASP A 45 0.29 5.27 9.44
N ARG A 46 0.95 6.22 8.78
CA ARG A 46 1.40 7.48 9.39
C ARG A 46 0.34 8.59 9.39
N TYR A 47 -0.78 8.40 8.72
CA TYR A 47 -1.83 9.42 8.59
C TYR A 47 -2.99 9.14 9.55
N GLY A 48 -3.54 10.21 10.10
CA GLY A 48 -4.69 10.22 10.99
C GLY A 48 -6.04 10.31 10.26
N ALA A 49 -7.10 10.53 11.04
CA ALA A 49 -8.44 10.78 10.50
C ALA A 49 -8.55 12.18 9.87
N GLU A 50 -7.86 13.14 10.49
CA GLU A 50 -7.76 14.55 10.15
C GLU A 50 -7.03 14.84 8.82
N ASP A 51 -6.34 13.84 8.26
CA ASP A 51 -5.57 14.01 7.03
C ASP A 51 -6.43 13.94 5.76
N ASP A 52 -7.69 13.50 5.86
CA ASP A 52 -8.64 13.35 4.75
C ASP A 52 -8.11 12.52 3.57
N MET A 53 -7.42 11.42 3.88
CA MET A 53 -6.83 10.53 2.85
C MET A 53 -7.88 9.72 2.07
N PHE A 54 -9.08 9.53 2.64
CA PHE A 54 -10.10 8.65 2.10
C PHE A 54 -11.44 9.39 1.98
N LEU A 55 -12.20 9.10 0.92
CA LEU A 55 -13.57 9.58 0.74
C LEU A 55 -14.56 8.81 1.62
N ASP A 56 -14.28 7.53 1.82
CA ASP A 56 -15.04 6.62 2.65
C ASP A 56 -14.10 5.60 3.32
N GLN A 57 -14.60 4.43 3.67
CA GLN A 57 -13.82 3.40 4.35
C GLN A 57 -12.82 2.66 3.45
N PHE A 58 -12.91 2.80 2.13
CA PHE A 58 -12.16 1.98 1.17
C PHE A 58 -11.55 2.77 0.02
N HIS A 59 -12.11 3.92 -0.33
CA HIS A 59 -11.72 4.69 -1.50
C HIS A 59 -10.85 5.89 -1.12
N PHE A 60 -9.70 6.03 -1.77
CA PHE A 60 -8.81 7.16 -1.58
C PHE A 60 -9.42 8.45 -2.16
N GLY A 61 -9.34 9.54 -1.40
CA GLY A 61 -9.58 10.89 -1.93
C GLY A 61 -8.35 11.42 -2.67
N ASP A 62 -8.37 12.68 -3.08
CA ASP A 62 -7.29 13.27 -3.87
C ASP A 62 -5.91 13.15 -3.20
N LYS A 63 -5.85 13.46 -1.89
CA LYS A 63 -4.61 13.33 -1.09
C LYS A 63 -4.14 11.87 -1.02
N GLY A 64 -5.07 10.93 -0.77
CA GLY A 64 -4.75 9.52 -0.71
C GLY A 64 -4.23 8.98 -2.05
N ASN A 65 -4.87 9.38 -3.15
CA ASN A 65 -4.45 9.05 -4.51
C ASN A 65 -3.05 9.58 -4.82
N ALA A 66 -2.72 10.81 -4.40
CA ALA A 66 -1.38 11.35 -4.56
C ALA A 66 -0.32 10.51 -3.79
N VAL A 67 -0.62 10.14 -2.53
CA VAL A 67 0.28 9.35 -1.69
C VAL A 67 0.53 7.96 -2.28
N ILE A 68 -0.52 7.22 -2.65
CA ILE A 68 -0.36 5.88 -3.23
C ILE A 68 0.35 5.95 -4.59
N ALA A 69 0.08 6.97 -5.42
CA ALA A 69 0.77 7.15 -6.69
C ALA A 69 2.28 7.34 -6.51
N HIS A 70 2.69 8.15 -5.53
CA HIS A 70 4.11 8.31 -5.19
C HIS A 70 4.75 7.00 -4.68
N ALA A 71 4.04 6.23 -3.86
CA ALA A 71 4.53 4.95 -3.37
C ALA A 71 4.65 3.90 -4.49
N ILE A 72 3.68 3.84 -5.40
CA ILE A 72 3.74 2.99 -6.60
C ILE A 72 4.96 3.39 -7.43
N LEU A 73 5.14 4.67 -7.74
CA LEU A 73 6.29 5.16 -8.50
C LEU A 73 7.61 4.78 -7.82
N ALA A 74 7.74 4.98 -6.51
CA ALA A 74 8.93 4.57 -5.77
C ALA A 74 9.18 3.05 -5.85
N SER A 75 8.13 2.23 -5.80
CA SER A 75 8.25 0.77 -5.89
C SER A 75 8.68 0.23 -7.25
N LEU A 76 8.35 0.97 -8.32
CA LEU A 76 8.80 0.74 -9.69
C LEU A 76 10.26 1.19 -9.87
N THR A 77 10.74 2.08 -9.00
CA THR A 77 12.03 2.75 -9.16
C THR A 77 13.09 2.13 -8.24
N PRO A 78 13.83 1.16 -8.77
CA PRO A 78 15.28 1.16 -8.58
C PRO A 78 16.03 1.59 -9.85
N LYS A 79 15.33 2.03 -10.92
CA LYS A 79 15.81 1.87 -12.32
C LYS A 79 15.77 3.08 -13.27
N ILE A 80 15.43 4.30 -12.85
CA ILE A 80 15.52 5.45 -13.79
C ILE A 80 16.97 5.96 -13.94
N GLU A 81 17.83 5.79 -12.94
CA GLU A 81 19.22 6.30 -13.01
C GLU A 81 20.15 5.49 -13.94
N GLY A 82 19.80 4.23 -14.26
CA GLY A 82 20.58 3.39 -15.17
C GLY A 82 20.34 3.65 -16.67
N SER A 83 19.31 4.45 -17.03
CA SER A 83 18.95 4.72 -18.43
C SER A 83 19.22 6.16 -18.88
N LEU A 84 19.62 7.05 -17.97
CA LEU A 84 19.87 8.48 -18.28
C LEU A 84 21.33 8.90 -18.15
N ARG A 85 22.28 7.97 -18.00
CA ARG A 85 23.72 8.26 -18.08
C ARG A 85 24.45 7.29 -18.99
N LYS A 86 24.48 7.63 -20.28
CA LYS A 86 25.65 7.40 -21.12
C LYS A 86 25.91 8.69 -21.92
N PRO A 87 27.03 9.39 -21.71
CA PRO A 87 27.59 10.25 -22.75
C PRO A 87 28.02 9.42 -23.97
#